data_AF-A0A397VX31-F1
#
_entry.id   AF-A0A397VX31-F1
#
_cell.length_a   1.000
_cell.length_b   1.000
_cell.length_c   1.000
_cell.angle_alpha   90.00
_cell.angle_beta   90.00
_cell.angle_gamma   90.00
#
_symmetry.space_group_name_H-M   'P 1'
#
loop_
_entity.id
_entity.type
_entity.pdbx_description
1 polymer ?
#
loop_
_entity_poly.entity_id
_entity_poly.type
_entity_poly.pdbx_seq_one_letter_code
_entity_poly.pdbx_strand_id
1 'polypeptide(L)'
;MLRLLVSKNNLKITVFIETPSKPFSEWTFPKVCQLYELSDDPNPSTRVFPVFSCGCVDLKDEKAQTVVRYLMNCLKLLQDITPLDMAYEATKSIYSYCYLVAGVSFYKDDFNIIPEKLIQGRNGQGNVNYAIECSSTRRAIGLVEVKKDDFLKGFAQASVQMESSLTGRKRKANEIDDDERGVDKVFGIVTDAEKWYFMTCTLDEKGKPSFGLSKPISVFYNNNGDMQINVEKVLGHIVWLLKEAQKSVETSLNGGQQRVLKKHKSSCNLINT
;
A
#
# COMPACT_ATOMS: atom_id res chain seq x y z
N MET A 1 31.83 -11.54 -12.63
CA MET A 1 32.27 -11.72 -11.22
C MET A 1 32.59 -13.18 -10.90
N LEU A 2 31.68 -14.14 -11.07
CA LEU A 2 31.93 -15.59 -10.86
C LEU A 2 33.08 -16.17 -11.71
N ARG A 3 33.16 -15.84 -13.01
CA ARG A 3 34.27 -16.26 -13.89
C ARG A 3 35.65 -15.80 -13.40
N LEU A 4 35.70 -14.67 -12.68
CA LEU A 4 36.91 -14.05 -12.13
C LEU A 4 37.36 -14.69 -10.79
N LEU A 5 36.43 -15.33 -10.07
CA LEU A 5 36.71 -16.08 -8.83
C LEU A 5 37.25 -17.48 -9.16
N VAL A 6 36.67 -18.12 -10.19
CA VAL A 6 37.13 -19.41 -10.71
C VAL A 6 38.56 -19.33 -11.27
N SER A 7 38.90 -18.26 -11.99
CA SER A 7 40.26 -18.06 -12.52
C SER A 7 41.33 -17.80 -11.45
N LYS A 8 40.92 -17.51 -10.20
CA LYS A 8 41.82 -17.21 -9.08
C LYS A 8 41.93 -18.35 -8.04
N ASN A 9 41.36 -19.53 -8.31
CA ASN A 9 41.30 -20.67 -7.38
C ASN A 9 40.69 -20.35 -5.99
N ASN A 10 39.92 -19.26 -5.87
CA ASN A 10 39.21 -18.93 -4.64
C ASN A 10 37.90 -19.72 -4.57
N LEU A 11 37.96 -20.92 -4.00
CA LEU A 11 36.83 -21.85 -3.84
C LEU A 11 35.87 -21.48 -2.69
N LYS A 12 36.18 -20.43 -1.92
CA LYS A 12 35.37 -20.00 -0.78
C LYS A 12 34.57 -18.76 -1.16
N ILE A 13 33.27 -18.97 -1.39
CA ILE A 13 32.30 -17.90 -1.63
C ILE A 13 31.51 -17.71 -0.33
N THR A 14 31.62 -16.53 0.28
CA THR A 14 30.74 -16.14 1.38
C THR A 14 29.51 -15.47 0.79
N VAL A 15 28.36 -16.15 0.89
CA VAL A 15 27.06 -15.58 0.52
C VAL A 15 26.39 -15.08 1.79
N PHE A 16 26.09 -13.78 1.85
CA PHE A 16 25.24 -13.23 2.89
C PHE A 16 23.78 -13.42 2.48
N ILE A 17 23.05 -14.23 3.24
CA ILE A 17 21.59 -14.34 3.12
C ILE A 17 21.01 -13.35 4.12
N GLU A 18 20.75 -12.12 3.67
CA GLU A 18 19.99 -11.15 4.46
C GLU A 18 18.52 -11.56 4.48
N THR A 19 18.16 -12.46 5.40
CA THR A 19 16.78 -12.53 5.87
C THR A 19 16.51 -11.26 6.67
N PRO A 20 15.47 -10.47 6.34
CA PRO A 20 15.08 -9.33 7.16
C PRO A 20 14.67 -9.86 8.54
N SER A 21 15.59 -9.80 9.51
CA SER A 21 15.38 -10.39 10.84
C SER A 21 14.47 -9.51 11.70
N LYS A 22 14.40 -8.22 11.40
CA LYS A 22 13.66 -7.23 12.18
C LYS A 22 12.16 -7.25 11.85
N PRO A 23 11.27 -7.49 12.82
CA PRO A 23 9.83 -7.36 12.60
C PRO A 23 9.45 -5.89 12.39
N PHE A 24 8.46 -5.63 11.52
CA PHE A 24 8.05 -4.25 11.25
C PHE A 24 7.53 -3.51 12.49
N SER A 25 6.97 -4.25 13.45
CA SER A 25 6.47 -3.71 14.73
C SER A 25 7.54 -3.10 15.64
N GLU A 26 8.84 -3.35 15.37
CA GLU A 26 9.98 -2.74 16.07
C GLU A 26 10.38 -1.37 15.49
N TRP A 27 9.82 -0.97 14.35
CA TRP A 27 10.02 0.38 13.83
C TRP A 27 9.22 1.39 14.65
N THR A 28 9.95 2.36 15.21
CA THR A 28 9.35 3.54 15.82
C THR A 28 9.32 4.68 14.81
N PHE A 29 8.40 5.62 15.01
CA PHE A 29 8.25 6.76 14.10
C PHE A 29 9.54 7.58 13.93
N PRO A 30 10.30 7.93 14.99
CA PRO A 30 11.58 8.62 14.83
C PRO A 30 12.61 7.83 14.01
N LYS A 31 12.71 6.50 14.22
CA LYS A 31 13.64 5.64 13.46
C LYS A 31 13.29 5.59 11.97
N VAL A 32 12.00 5.60 11.65
CA VAL A 32 11.53 5.65 10.25
C VAL A 32 11.82 7.02 9.63
N CYS A 33 11.63 8.10 10.39
CA CYS A 33 11.97 9.45 9.92
C CYS A 33 13.46 9.56 9.60
N GLN A 34 14.33 9.03 10.46
CA GLN A 34 15.77 8.98 10.21
C GLN A 34 16.11 8.07 9.01
N LEU A 35 15.51 6.87 8.92
CA LEU A 35 15.76 5.91 7.83
C LEU A 35 15.48 6.51 6.45
N TYR A 36 14.41 7.30 6.34
CA TYR A 36 13.98 7.89 5.07
C TYR A 36 14.33 9.36 4.93
N GLU A 37 15.20 9.89 5.80
CA GLU A 37 15.66 11.28 5.78
C GLU A 37 14.50 12.29 5.79
N LEU A 38 13.42 11.98 6.54
CA LEU A 38 12.25 12.85 6.71
C LEU A 38 12.47 13.90 7.81
N SER A 39 13.23 13.54 8.85
CA SER A 39 13.55 14.41 9.98
C SER A 39 14.62 13.77 10.87
N ASP A 40 15.48 14.62 11.45
CA ASP A 40 16.46 14.26 12.49
C ASP A 40 15.96 14.58 13.91
N ASP A 41 14.71 15.04 14.05
CA ASP A 41 14.10 15.32 15.36
C ASP A 41 13.89 13.99 16.14
N PRO A 42 14.34 13.89 17.41
CA PRO A 42 14.09 12.69 18.23
C PRO A 42 12.61 12.43 18.52
N ASN A 43 11.74 13.44 18.38
CA ASN A 43 10.29 13.34 18.57
C ASN A 43 9.53 14.03 17.42
N PRO A 44 9.64 13.51 16.18
CA PRO A 44 9.05 14.15 15.02
C PRO A 44 7.53 14.04 15.05
N SER A 45 6.86 15.09 14.57
CA SER A 45 5.41 15.07 14.33
C SER A 45 5.09 14.52 12.94
N THR A 46 3.82 14.19 12.67
CA THR A 46 3.36 13.73 11.36
C THR A 46 3.54 14.76 10.23
N ARG A 47 3.84 16.02 10.55
CA ARG A 47 4.10 17.10 9.57
C ARG A 47 5.39 16.91 8.76
N VAL A 48 6.24 15.97 9.16
CA VAL A 48 7.43 15.58 8.39
C VAL A 48 7.06 14.95 7.04
N PHE A 49 5.85 14.38 6.93
CA PHE A 49 5.35 13.91 5.65
C PHE A 49 4.82 15.08 4.81
N PRO A 50 5.23 15.18 3.54
CA PRO A 50 4.59 16.04 2.57
C PRO A 50 3.06 15.83 2.53
N VAL A 51 2.32 16.92 2.35
CA VAL A 51 0.86 16.86 2.26
C VAL A 51 0.44 16.10 1.01
N PHE A 52 -0.32 15.04 1.20
CA PHE A 52 -0.95 14.29 0.13
C PHE A 52 -2.40 14.73 -0.06
N SER A 53 -2.69 15.27 -1.24
CA SER A 53 -4.06 15.57 -1.65
C SER A 53 -4.77 14.30 -2.13
N CYS A 54 -5.31 13.54 -1.19
CA CYS A 54 -6.16 12.39 -1.50
C CYS A 54 -7.50 12.89 -2.07
N GLY A 55 -7.80 12.57 -3.32
CA GLY A 55 -9.10 12.92 -3.93
C GLY A 55 -10.25 12.13 -3.30
N CYS A 56 -11.49 12.55 -3.59
CA CYS A 56 -12.71 11.88 -3.13
C CYS A 56 -13.63 11.69 -4.34
N VAL A 57 -14.10 10.46 -4.57
CA VAL A 57 -15.13 10.19 -5.58
C VAL A 57 -16.49 10.63 -5.04
N ASP A 58 -17.31 11.26 -5.89
CA ASP A 58 -18.71 11.54 -5.59
C ASP A 58 -19.53 10.25 -5.78
N LEU A 59 -20.22 9.80 -4.73
CA LEU A 59 -20.91 8.50 -4.68
C LEU A 59 -22.42 8.64 -4.85
N LYS A 60 -22.88 9.62 -5.63
CA LYS A 60 -24.32 9.91 -5.83
C LYS A 60 -25.02 9.06 -6.87
N ASP A 61 -24.30 8.39 -7.76
CA ASP A 61 -24.93 7.53 -8.75
C ASP A 61 -25.63 6.33 -8.08
N GLU A 62 -26.63 5.76 -8.75
CA GLU A 62 -27.50 4.72 -8.18
C GLU A 62 -26.72 3.48 -7.72
N LYS A 63 -25.69 3.08 -8.49
CA LYS A 63 -24.85 1.92 -8.16
C LYS A 63 -24.00 2.22 -6.93
N ALA A 64 -23.38 3.39 -6.86
CA ALA A 64 -22.61 3.82 -5.70
C ALA A 64 -23.48 3.94 -4.44
N GLN A 65 -24.65 4.56 -4.54
CA GLN A 65 -25.61 4.69 -3.43
C GLN A 65 -26.10 3.33 -2.92
N THR A 66 -26.18 2.33 -3.80
CA THR A 66 -26.49 0.96 -3.39
C THR A 66 -25.38 0.35 -2.53
N VAL A 67 -24.11 0.55 -2.91
CA VAL A 67 -22.96 0.11 -2.09
C VAL A 67 -22.91 0.86 -0.75
N VAL A 68 -23.14 2.17 -0.75
CA VAL A 68 -23.21 2.99 0.47
C VAL A 68 -24.29 2.45 1.42
N ARG A 69 -25.48 2.11 0.90
CA ARG A 69 -26.56 1.54 1.71
C ARG A 69 -26.16 0.22 2.35
N TYR A 70 -25.49 -0.67 1.63
CA TYR A 70 -24.98 -1.92 2.20
C TYR A 70 -23.95 -1.68 3.29
N LEU A 71 -22.98 -0.78 3.05
CA LEU A 71 -21.98 -0.39 4.05
C LEU A 71 -22.65 0.17 5.31
N MET A 72 -23.60 1.10 5.17
CA MET A 72 -24.34 1.68 6.29
C MET A 72 -25.08 0.62 7.12
N ASN A 73 -25.72 -0.35 6.46
CA ASN A 73 -26.42 -1.43 7.17
C ASN A 73 -25.44 -2.34 7.93
N CYS A 74 -24.29 -2.67 7.33
CA CYS A 74 -23.24 -3.42 8.02
C CYS A 74 -22.72 -2.67 9.26
N LEU A 75 -22.44 -1.37 9.13
CA LEU A 75 -21.92 -0.55 10.23
C LEU A 75 -22.94 -0.43 11.37
N LYS A 76 -24.22 -0.19 11.05
CA LYS A 76 -25.29 -0.13 12.06
C LYS A 76 -25.43 -1.44 12.83
N LEU A 77 -25.42 -2.57 12.13
CA LEU A 77 -25.46 -3.88 12.77
C LEU A 77 -24.25 -4.12 13.69
N LEU A 78 -23.06 -3.69 13.27
CA LEU A 78 -21.86 -3.74 14.12
C LEU A 78 -21.98 -2.83 15.35
N GLN A 79 -22.60 -1.66 15.24
CA GLN A 79 -22.82 -0.76 16.38
C GLN A 79 -23.77 -1.37 17.41
N ASP A 80 -24.82 -2.05 16.96
CA ASP A 80 -25.81 -2.68 17.84
C ASP A 80 -25.20 -3.81 18.69
N ILE A 81 -24.17 -4.50 18.17
CA ILE A 81 -23.57 -5.68 18.80
C ILE A 81 -22.22 -5.36 19.45
N THR A 82 -21.42 -4.47 18.84
CA THR A 82 -20.05 -4.15 19.22
C THR A 82 -19.78 -2.64 19.13
N PRO A 83 -20.14 -1.87 20.17
CA PRO A 83 -19.89 -0.44 20.23
C PRO A 83 -18.40 -0.08 20.12
N LEU A 84 -18.08 1.01 19.39
CA LEU A 84 -16.71 1.45 19.12
C LEU A 84 -16.00 2.10 20.32
N ASP A 85 -16.74 2.62 21.29
CA ASP A 85 -16.22 3.29 22.48
C ASP A 85 -15.48 2.33 23.43
N MET A 86 -15.87 1.06 23.44
CA MET A 86 -15.21 -0.02 24.19
C MET A 86 -14.34 -0.92 23.29
N ALA A 87 -14.14 -0.56 22.03
CA ALA A 87 -13.51 -1.42 21.05
C ALA A 87 -11.99 -1.57 21.24
N TYR A 88 -11.54 -2.81 21.10
CA TYR A 88 -10.12 -3.14 20.90
C TYR A 88 -9.75 -3.00 19.42
N GLU A 89 -8.45 -3.08 19.12
CA GLU A 89 -7.93 -3.00 17.74
C GLU A 89 -8.60 -4.02 16.80
N ALA A 90 -8.90 -5.23 17.30
CA ALA A 90 -9.61 -6.25 16.54
C ALA A 90 -11.04 -5.84 16.12
N THR A 91 -11.79 -5.20 17.01
CA THR A 91 -13.14 -4.70 16.69
C THR A 91 -13.06 -3.56 15.67
N LYS A 92 -12.15 -2.60 15.87
CA LYS A 92 -11.90 -1.51 14.90
C LYS A 92 -11.50 -2.07 13.53
N SER A 93 -10.75 -3.17 13.50
CA SER A 93 -10.37 -3.86 12.28
C SER A 93 -11.57 -4.41 11.50
N ILE A 94 -12.62 -4.91 12.17
CA ILE A 94 -13.86 -5.37 11.53
C ILE A 94 -14.60 -4.20 10.87
N TYR A 95 -14.73 -3.06 11.58
CA TYR A 95 -15.33 -1.86 10.99
C TYR A 95 -14.55 -1.41 9.76
N SER A 96 -13.22 -1.34 9.86
CA SER A 96 -12.37 -0.98 8.72
C SER A 96 -12.55 -1.94 7.54
N TYR A 97 -12.65 -3.25 7.79
CA TYR A 97 -12.89 -4.25 6.77
C TYR A 97 -14.20 -4.00 5.99
N CYS A 98 -15.27 -3.57 6.64
CA CYS A 98 -16.52 -3.21 5.95
C CYS A 98 -16.30 -2.11 4.90
N TYR A 99 -15.53 -1.06 5.21
CA TYR A 99 -15.19 -0.02 4.23
C TYR A 99 -14.34 -0.55 3.09
N LEU A 100 -13.37 -1.42 3.39
CA LEU A 100 -12.51 -2.01 2.36
C LEU A 100 -13.33 -2.86 1.39
N VAL A 101 -14.22 -3.72 1.90
CA VAL A 101 -15.12 -4.55 1.08
C VAL A 101 -16.01 -3.68 0.22
N ALA A 102 -16.62 -2.63 0.79
CA ALA A 102 -17.43 -1.68 0.04
C ALA A 102 -16.61 -1.00 -1.07
N GLY A 103 -15.40 -0.50 -0.77
CA GLY A 103 -14.52 0.16 -1.73
C GLY A 103 -14.07 -0.77 -2.86
N VAL A 104 -13.61 -1.98 -2.52
CA VAL A 104 -13.14 -2.98 -3.49
C VAL A 104 -14.30 -3.52 -4.33
N SER A 105 -15.54 -3.51 -3.84
CA SER A 105 -16.71 -3.95 -4.63
C SER A 105 -16.92 -3.16 -5.93
N PHE A 106 -16.42 -1.91 -6.00
CA PHE A 106 -16.41 -1.11 -7.23
C PHE A 106 -15.46 -1.66 -8.31
N TYR A 107 -14.50 -2.50 -7.93
CA TYR A 107 -13.39 -3.01 -8.73
C TYR A 107 -13.17 -4.52 -8.46
N LYS A 108 -14.25 -5.26 -8.24
CA LYS A 108 -14.24 -6.65 -7.75
C LYS A 108 -13.40 -7.64 -8.57
N ASP A 109 -13.21 -7.35 -9.85
CA ASP A 109 -12.45 -8.20 -10.77
C ASP A 109 -10.95 -7.80 -10.78
N ASP A 110 -10.65 -6.55 -10.41
CA ASP A 110 -9.31 -5.96 -10.46
C ASP A 110 -8.53 -6.11 -9.15
N PHE A 111 -9.24 -6.13 -8.01
CA PHE A 111 -8.62 -6.13 -6.68
C PHE A 111 -9.19 -7.18 -5.72
N ASN A 112 -8.31 -7.73 -4.89
CA ASN A 112 -8.64 -8.65 -3.80
C ASN A 112 -8.17 -8.09 -2.45
N ILE A 113 -8.94 -8.31 -1.39
CA ILE A 113 -8.52 -8.01 -0.01
C ILE A 113 -7.93 -9.27 0.58
N ILE A 114 -6.69 -9.18 1.07
CA ILE A 114 -5.96 -10.27 1.71
C ILE A 114 -5.70 -9.89 3.17
N PRO A 115 -6.44 -10.46 4.13
CA PRO A 115 -6.18 -10.28 5.55
C PRO A 115 -4.82 -10.86 5.95
N GLU A 116 -4.17 -10.23 6.93
CA GLU A 116 -2.94 -10.72 7.57
C GLU A 116 -1.84 -11.13 6.56
N LYS A 117 -1.70 -10.37 5.47
CA LYS A 117 -0.71 -10.66 4.44
C LYS A 117 0.70 -10.40 4.96
N LEU A 118 1.58 -11.39 4.85
CA LEU A 118 3.01 -11.22 5.10
C LEU A 118 3.64 -10.30 4.04
N ILE A 119 4.20 -9.19 4.50
CA ILE A 119 5.06 -8.29 3.71
C ILE A 119 6.51 -8.50 4.16
N GLN A 120 7.44 -8.54 3.21
CA GLN A 120 8.87 -8.68 3.47
C GLN A 120 9.63 -7.73 2.56
N GLY A 121 10.66 -7.09 3.11
CA GLY A 121 11.60 -6.27 2.35
C GLY A 121 12.88 -6.07 3.14
N ARG A 122 13.84 -5.35 2.57
CA ARG A 122 15.17 -5.16 3.19
C ARG A 122 15.14 -4.61 4.62
N ASN A 123 14.10 -3.85 4.96
CA ASN A 123 13.94 -3.18 6.25
C ASN A 123 13.17 -4.00 7.29
N GLY A 124 12.74 -5.21 6.95
CA GLY A 124 12.06 -6.10 7.89
C GLY A 124 10.98 -6.97 7.26
N GLN A 125 10.18 -7.58 8.13
CA GLN A 125 9.02 -8.36 7.73
C GLN A 125 7.90 -8.27 8.76
N GLY A 126 6.68 -8.56 8.33
CA GLY A 126 5.53 -8.62 9.21
C GLY A 126 4.22 -8.65 8.44
N ASN A 127 3.18 -9.09 9.12
CA ASN A 127 1.84 -9.13 8.57
C ASN A 127 1.22 -7.74 8.65
N VAL A 128 0.56 -7.33 7.57
CA VAL A 128 -0.32 -6.15 7.55
C VAL A 128 -1.74 -6.63 7.82
N ASN A 129 -2.57 -5.84 8.52
CA ASN A 129 -3.94 -6.25 8.83
C ASN A 129 -4.73 -6.58 7.57
N TYR A 130 -4.66 -5.70 6.56
CA TYR A 130 -5.20 -5.99 5.23
C TYR A 130 -4.26 -5.49 4.15
N ALA A 131 -4.02 -6.32 3.14
CA ALA A 131 -3.46 -5.89 1.87
C ALA A 131 -4.55 -5.87 0.80
N ILE A 132 -4.48 -4.89 -0.10
CA ILE A 132 -5.26 -4.85 -1.33
C ILE A 132 -4.31 -5.26 -2.45
N GLU A 133 -4.60 -6.39 -3.07
CA GLU A 133 -3.82 -6.94 -4.16
C GLU A 133 -4.47 -6.70 -5.51
N CYS A 134 -3.66 -6.36 -6.51
CA CYS A 134 -4.07 -6.39 -7.90
C CYS A 134 -4.21 -7.84 -8.39
N SER A 135 -5.39 -8.22 -8.89
CA SER A 135 -5.72 -9.57 -9.36
C SER A 135 -4.77 -10.07 -10.43
N SER A 136 -4.40 -9.21 -11.39
CA SER A 136 -3.57 -9.59 -12.54
C SER A 136 -2.09 -9.77 -12.18
N THR A 137 -1.58 -9.00 -11.22
CA THR A 137 -0.15 -9.00 -10.86
C THR A 137 0.15 -9.71 -9.54
N ARG A 138 -0.86 -9.99 -8.72
CA ARG A 138 -0.75 -10.50 -7.34
C ARG A 138 0.11 -9.62 -6.42
N ARG A 139 0.30 -8.35 -6.80
CA ARG A 139 1.07 -7.38 -6.02
C ARG A 139 0.17 -6.63 -5.06
N ALA A 140 0.66 -6.43 -3.84
CA ALA A 140 0.04 -5.52 -2.88
C ALA A 140 0.21 -4.08 -3.37
N ILE A 141 -0.91 -3.42 -3.66
CA ILE A 141 -0.98 -2.03 -4.12
C ILE A 141 -1.52 -1.09 -3.04
N GLY A 142 -2.23 -1.65 -2.06
CA GLY A 142 -2.75 -0.96 -0.89
C GLY A 142 -2.42 -1.74 0.37
N LEU A 143 -2.04 -1.04 1.43
CA LEU A 143 -1.72 -1.64 2.73
C LEU A 143 -2.52 -0.92 3.82
N VAL A 144 -3.14 -1.66 4.73
CA VAL A 144 -4.01 -1.12 5.77
C VAL A 144 -3.53 -1.56 7.14
N GLU A 145 -3.14 -0.58 7.95
CA GLU A 145 -2.75 -0.75 9.34
C GLU A 145 -3.85 -0.19 10.24
N VAL A 146 -4.45 -1.06 11.04
CA VAL A 146 -5.41 -0.68 12.06
C VAL A 146 -4.64 -0.41 13.35
N LYS A 147 -4.90 0.73 13.99
CA LYS A 147 -4.29 1.12 15.26
C LYS A 147 -5.35 1.72 16.15
N LYS A 148 -5.46 1.26 17.39
CA LYS A 148 -6.41 1.85 18.34
C LYS A 148 -6.02 3.29 18.70
N ASP A 149 -4.81 3.48 19.21
CA ASP A 149 -4.36 4.76 19.79
C ASP A 149 -3.01 5.24 19.23
N ASP A 150 -2.11 4.32 18.85
CA ASP A 150 -0.74 4.64 18.43
C ASP A 150 -0.63 4.79 16.90
N PHE A 151 -1.15 5.90 16.39
CA PHE A 151 -1.06 6.25 14.97
C PHE A 151 0.40 6.42 14.49
N LEU A 152 1.30 6.92 15.33
CA LEU A 152 2.71 7.11 14.96
C LEU A 152 3.39 5.77 14.64
N LYS A 153 3.12 4.74 15.45
CA LYS A 153 3.54 3.38 15.15
C LYS A 153 2.88 2.85 13.87
N GLY A 154 1.60 3.13 13.64
CA GLY A 154 0.92 2.82 12.39
C GLY A 154 1.60 3.43 11.16
N PHE A 155 1.94 4.73 11.20
CA PHE A 155 2.66 5.39 10.11
C PHE A 155 4.06 4.83 9.91
N ALA A 156 4.76 4.49 10.99
CA ALA A 156 6.08 3.88 10.93
C ALA A 156 6.02 2.52 10.20
N GLN A 157 5.12 1.64 10.63
CA GLN A 157 4.91 0.32 10.02
C GLN A 157 4.47 0.44 8.56
N ALA A 158 3.44 1.25 8.28
CA ALA A 158 2.95 1.46 6.93
C ALA A 158 4.05 1.95 5.99
N SER A 159 4.92 2.87 6.43
CA SER A 159 6.01 3.39 5.60
C SER A 159 7.00 2.31 5.17
N VAL A 160 7.45 1.47 6.10
CA VAL A 160 8.41 0.38 5.79
C VAL A 160 7.76 -0.76 5.01
N GLN A 161 6.49 -1.07 5.25
CA GLN A 161 5.76 -2.08 4.49
C GLN A 161 5.46 -1.61 3.05
N MET A 162 5.11 -0.34 2.85
CA MET A 162 4.89 0.23 1.51
C MET A 162 6.17 0.21 0.68
N GLU A 163 7.30 0.66 1.26
CA GLU A 163 8.60 0.60 0.61
C GLU A 163 9.01 -0.84 0.28
N SER A 164 8.76 -1.78 1.20
CA SER A 164 8.99 -3.21 0.98
C SER A 164 8.12 -3.78 -0.15
N SER A 165 6.89 -3.28 -0.33
CA SER A 165 6.00 -3.74 -1.40
C SER A 165 6.39 -3.20 -2.78
N LEU A 166 7.04 -2.03 -2.82
CA LEU A 166 7.62 -1.46 -4.04
C LEU A 166 8.92 -2.17 -4.45
N THR A 167 9.77 -2.48 -3.46
CA THR A 167 11.13 -3.03 -3.67
C THR A 167 11.21 -4.56 -3.62
N GLY A 168 10.22 -5.24 -3.04
CA GLY A 168 10.12 -6.68 -2.82
C GLY A 168 9.91 -7.49 -4.09
N ARG A 169 10.84 -7.41 -5.03
CA ARG A 169 10.93 -8.32 -6.18
C ARG A 169 11.65 -9.59 -5.73
N LYS A 170 10.93 -10.72 -5.66
CA LYS A 170 11.61 -12.03 -5.72
C LYS A 170 12.09 -12.23 -7.15
N ARG A 171 13.40 -12.10 -7.38
CA ARG A 171 14.03 -12.59 -8.61
C ARG A 171 13.75 -14.09 -8.71
N LYS A 172 13.08 -14.56 -9.75
CA LYS A 172 13.25 -15.94 -10.19
C LYS A 172 14.65 -16.03 -10.82
N ALA A 173 15.41 -17.07 -10.48
CA ALA A 173 16.82 -17.21 -10.89
C ALA A 173 17.04 -17.35 -12.41
N ASN A 174 15.99 -17.30 -13.22
CA ASN A 174 15.95 -17.80 -14.59
C ASN A 174 15.55 -16.71 -15.59
N GLU A 175 15.09 -15.54 -15.13
CA GLU A 175 14.58 -14.46 -15.97
C GLU A 175 15.53 -13.27 -15.83
N ILE A 176 16.45 -13.14 -16.78
CA ILE A 176 17.13 -11.85 -17.04
C ILE A 176 16.15 -11.01 -17.86
N ASP A 177 15.04 -10.64 -17.26
CA ASP A 177 14.22 -9.54 -17.75
C ASP A 177 14.23 -8.47 -16.67
N ASP A 178 15.14 -7.50 -16.85
CA ASP A 178 15.20 -6.26 -16.08
C ASP A 178 13.97 -5.35 -16.32
N ASP A 179 12.97 -5.80 -17.10
CA ASP A 179 11.86 -4.99 -17.61
C ASP A 179 10.46 -5.41 -17.11
N GLU A 180 10.33 -6.34 -16.15
CA GLU A 180 9.02 -6.64 -15.54
C GLU A 180 8.68 -5.58 -14.47
N ARG A 181 7.91 -4.57 -14.91
CA ARG A 181 7.73 -3.30 -14.21
C ARG A 181 7.11 -3.43 -12.81
N GLY A 182 7.70 -2.64 -11.92
CA GLY A 182 7.15 -2.23 -10.64
C GLY A 182 5.74 -1.66 -10.78
N VAL A 183 4.90 -1.82 -9.75
CA VAL A 183 3.95 -0.76 -9.46
C VAL A 183 4.79 0.35 -8.85
N ASP A 184 4.79 1.54 -9.42
CA ASP A 184 5.66 2.66 -8.99
C ASP A 184 5.08 3.40 -7.77
N LYS A 185 3.88 3.01 -7.36
CA LYS A 185 3.12 3.62 -6.28
C LYS A 185 2.35 2.58 -5.48
N VAL A 186 2.47 2.64 -4.16
CA VAL A 186 1.63 1.91 -3.21
C VAL A 186 0.94 2.93 -2.32
N PHE A 187 -0.31 2.70 -1.97
CA PHE A 187 -1.01 3.52 -0.98
C PHE A 187 -1.10 2.79 0.36
N GLY A 188 -1.19 3.58 1.43
CA GLY A 188 -1.36 3.11 2.79
C GLY A 188 -2.62 3.70 3.40
N ILE A 189 -3.25 2.97 4.31
CA ILE A 189 -4.33 3.46 5.17
C ILE A 189 -3.93 3.18 6.60
N VAL A 190 -3.95 4.20 7.46
CA VAL A 190 -3.80 4.02 8.91
C VAL A 190 -5.07 4.51 9.58
N THR A 191 -5.72 3.66 10.37
CA THR A 191 -7.05 3.97 10.91
C THR A 191 -7.35 3.27 12.23
N ASP A 192 -8.19 3.90 13.05
CA ASP A 192 -8.85 3.31 14.21
C ASP A 192 -10.36 3.07 13.93
N ALA A 193 -10.74 3.03 12.64
CA ALA A 193 -12.11 3.05 12.10
C ALA A 193 -12.91 4.36 12.30
N GLU A 194 -12.46 5.27 13.17
CA GLU A 194 -13.09 6.60 13.37
C GLU A 194 -12.30 7.68 12.63
N LYS A 195 -10.98 7.71 12.78
CA LYS A 195 -10.03 8.54 12.05
C LYS A 195 -9.34 7.73 10.97
N TRP A 196 -9.28 8.31 9.78
CA TRP A 196 -8.72 7.69 8.60
C TRP A 196 -7.63 8.58 8.02
N TYR A 197 -6.42 8.04 7.92
CA TYR A 197 -5.29 8.67 7.27
C TYR A 197 -4.93 7.90 6.01
N PHE A 198 -4.72 8.62 4.91
CA PHE A 198 -4.33 8.04 3.64
C PHE A 198 -2.89 8.42 3.34
N MET A 199 -2.08 7.42 3.04
CA MET A 199 -0.66 7.56 2.73
C MET A 199 -0.39 7.16 1.29
N THR A 200 0.70 7.69 0.74
CA THR A 200 1.28 7.21 -0.51
C THR A 200 2.77 7.00 -0.34
N CYS A 201 3.29 6.03 -1.07
CA CYS A 201 4.71 5.80 -1.25
C CYS A 201 5.00 5.62 -2.74
N THR A 202 5.98 6.32 -3.26
CA THR A 202 6.50 6.17 -4.63
C THR A 202 8.00 6.02 -4.59
N LEU A 203 8.60 5.38 -5.61
CA LEU A 203 10.05 5.39 -5.79
C LEU A 203 10.44 6.47 -6.80
N ASP A 204 11.51 7.22 -6.51
CA ASP A 204 12.15 8.07 -7.51
C ASP A 204 12.99 7.23 -8.50
N GLU A 205 13.60 7.90 -9.49
CA GLU A 205 14.46 7.25 -10.50
C GLU A 205 15.68 6.52 -9.90
N LYS A 206 16.09 6.87 -8.68
CA LYS A 206 17.20 6.26 -7.94
C LYS A 206 16.71 5.15 -7.00
N GLY A 207 15.42 4.87 -6.96
CA GLY A 207 14.81 3.90 -6.06
C GLY A 207 14.68 4.38 -4.61
N LYS A 208 14.82 5.69 -4.35
CA LYS A 208 14.56 6.28 -3.03
C LYS A 208 13.04 6.44 -2.83
N PRO A 209 12.48 5.97 -1.70
CA PRO A 209 11.06 6.14 -1.43
C PRO A 209 10.75 7.60 -1.07
N SER A 210 9.62 8.09 -1.57
CA SER A 210 9.01 9.36 -1.22
C SER A 210 7.61 9.10 -0.67
N PHE A 211 7.25 9.81 0.38
CA PHE A 211 6.00 9.59 1.11
C PHE A 211 5.10 10.83 1.05
N GLY A 212 3.80 10.61 1.18
CA GLY A 212 2.83 11.67 1.41
C GLY A 212 1.74 11.21 2.36
N LEU A 213 1.22 12.13 3.18
CA LEU A 213 0.18 11.88 4.18
C LEU A 213 -0.98 12.86 4.03
N SER A 214 -2.21 12.36 4.03
CA SER A 214 -3.42 13.19 3.97
C SER A 214 -3.73 13.84 5.32
N LYS A 215 -4.59 14.86 5.29
CA LYS A 215 -5.33 15.25 6.50
C LYS A 215 -6.24 14.08 6.94
N PRO A 216 -6.50 13.91 8.25
CA PRO A 216 -7.41 12.87 8.71
C PRO A 216 -8.85 13.16 8.32
N ILE A 217 -9.62 12.09 8.15
CA ILE A 217 -11.07 12.13 8.01
C ILE A 217 -11.68 11.41 9.20
N SER A 218 -12.62 12.07 9.88
CA SER A 218 -13.28 11.51 11.05
C SER A 218 -14.68 11.02 10.70
N VAL A 219 -15.08 9.90 11.29
CA VAL A 219 -16.42 9.32 11.25
C VAL A 219 -16.98 9.29 12.66
N PHE A 220 -18.14 9.92 12.83
CA PHE A 220 -18.85 9.97 14.10
C PHE A 220 -20.04 9.02 14.04
N TYR A 221 -19.85 7.80 14.55
CA TYR A 221 -20.83 6.72 14.46
C TYR A 221 -22.10 6.96 15.30
N ASN A 222 -21.99 7.72 16.40
CA ASN A 222 -23.12 7.97 17.31
C ASN A 222 -24.04 9.14 16.87
N ASN A 223 -23.74 9.80 15.75
CA ASN A 223 -24.55 10.92 15.25
C ASN A 223 -25.21 10.53 13.92
N ASN A 224 -26.45 10.02 14.01
CA ASN A 224 -27.16 9.41 12.88
C ASN A 224 -27.35 10.34 11.66
N GLY A 225 -27.42 11.66 11.86
CA GLY A 225 -27.56 12.62 10.75
C GLY A 225 -26.27 12.81 9.94
N ASP A 226 -25.12 12.82 10.63
CA ASP A 226 -23.81 13.10 10.02
C ASP A 226 -23.04 11.82 9.66
N MET A 227 -23.42 10.68 10.23
CA MET A 227 -22.73 9.40 10.02
C MET A 227 -22.65 9.04 8.53
N GLN A 228 -23.78 9.12 7.79
CA GLN A 228 -23.78 8.75 6.37
C GLN A 228 -22.84 9.65 5.55
N ILE A 229 -22.84 10.95 5.80
CA ILE A 229 -21.95 11.91 5.10
C ILE A 229 -20.47 11.55 5.36
N ASN A 230 -20.12 11.22 6.60
CA ASN A 230 -18.76 10.85 6.95
C ASN A 230 -18.36 9.49 6.36
N VAL A 231 -19.27 8.51 6.36
CA VAL A 231 -19.08 7.18 5.78
C VAL A 231 -18.87 7.28 4.27
N GLU A 232 -19.74 8.03 3.57
CA GLU A 232 -19.62 8.30 2.14
C GLU A 232 -18.29 8.97 1.81
N LYS A 233 -17.86 9.93 2.64
CA LYS A 233 -16.59 10.62 2.46
C LYS A 233 -15.41 9.66 2.55
N VAL A 234 -15.31 8.86 3.61
CA VAL A 234 -14.22 7.87 3.76
C VAL A 234 -14.24 6.87 2.60
N LEU A 235 -15.41 6.34 2.24
CA LEU A 235 -15.55 5.43 1.12
C LEU A 235 -15.12 6.07 -0.20
N GLY A 236 -15.49 7.33 -0.44
CA GLY A 236 -15.11 8.09 -1.64
C GLY A 236 -13.60 8.27 -1.79
N HIS A 237 -12.88 8.44 -0.68
CA HIS A 237 -11.40 8.46 -0.67
C HIS A 237 -10.79 7.08 -0.97
N ILE A 238 -11.35 6.01 -0.41
CA ILE A 238 -10.89 4.63 -0.70
C ILE A 238 -11.11 4.29 -2.18
N VAL A 239 -12.29 4.58 -2.72
CA VAL A 239 -12.62 4.36 -4.14
C VAL A 239 -11.71 5.20 -5.04
N TRP A 240 -11.34 6.41 -4.64
CA TRP A 240 -10.38 7.23 -5.37
C TRP A 240 -8.98 6.61 -5.40
N LEU A 241 -8.47 6.09 -4.27
CA LEU A 241 -7.17 5.41 -4.23
C LEU A 241 -7.14 4.17 -5.13
N LEU A 242 -8.20 3.37 -5.11
CA LEU A 242 -8.34 2.20 -5.97
C LEU A 242 -8.35 2.58 -7.45
N LYS A 243 -9.06 3.67 -7.81
CA LYS A 243 -9.06 4.22 -9.17
C LYS A 243 -7.66 4.61 -9.63
N GLU A 244 -6.91 5.32 -8.79
CA GLU A 244 -5.55 5.75 -9.13
C GLU A 244 -4.58 4.58 -9.22
N ALA A 245 -4.74 3.57 -8.37
CA ALA A 245 -3.96 2.36 -8.42
C ALA A 245 -4.23 1.56 -9.71
N GLN A 246 -5.48 1.45 -10.14
CA GLN A 246 -5.85 0.78 -11.40
C GLN A 246 -5.17 1.45 -12.60
N LYS A 247 -5.26 2.78 -12.71
CA LYS A 247 -4.58 3.54 -13.77
C LYS A 247 -3.07 3.30 -13.79
N SER A 248 -2.43 3.23 -12.61
CA SER A 248 -1.00 2.97 -12.50
C SER A 248 -0.66 1.56 -13.02
N VAL A 249 -1.44 0.55 -12.65
CA VAL A 249 -1.27 -0.83 -13.15
C VAL A 249 -1.45 -0.89 -14.67
N GLU A 250 -2.51 -0.31 -15.21
CA GLU A 250 -2.79 -0.29 -16.66
C GLU A 250 -1.69 0.42 -17.45
N THR A 251 -1.19 1.56 -16.95
CA THR A 251 -0.08 2.28 -17.56
C THR A 251 1.19 1.43 -17.57
N SER A 252 1.46 0.75 -16.45
CA SER A 252 2.58 -0.19 -16.34
C SER A 252 2.43 -1.40 -17.26
N LEU A 253 1.22 -1.85 -17.60
CA LEU A 253 1.02 -2.94 -18.57
C LEU A 253 1.16 -2.45 -20.03
N ASN A 254 0.52 -1.33 -20.37
CA ASN A 254 0.46 -0.79 -21.74
C ASN A 254 1.79 -0.22 -22.24
N GLY A 255 2.58 0.44 -21.37
CA GLY A 255 3.91 0.96 -21.74
C GLY A 255 4.92 -0.12 -22.17
N GLY A 256 4.63 -1.38 -21.87
CA GLY A 256 5.45 -2.53 -22.27
C GLY A 256 5.28 -2.88 -23.73
N GLN A 257 4.04 -2.87 -24.21
CA GLN A 257 3.73 -3.27 -25.59
C GLN A 257 4.37 -2.32 -26.61
N GLN A 258 4.35 -1.00 -26.36
CA GLN A 258 4.99 -0.02 -27.24
C GLN A 258 6.52 -0.09 -27.25
N ARG A 259 7.17 -0.51 -26.15
CA ARG A 259 8.64 -0.65 -26.09
C ARG A 259 9.13 -1.96 -26.67
N VAL A 260 8.37 -3.06 -26.56
CA VAL A 260 8.65 -4.34 -27.26
C VAL A 260 8.63 -4.13 -28.79
N LEU A 261 7.67 -3.36 -29.30
CA LEU A 261 7.61 -2.98 -30.71
C LEU A 261 8.82 -2.14 -31.17
N LYS A 262 9.38 -1.30 -30.29
CA LYS A 262 10.62 -0.54 -30.58
C LYS A 262 11.88 -1.41 -30.51
N LYS A 263 12.00 -2.33 -29.54
CA LYS A 263 13.13 -3.30 -29.44
C LYS A 263 13.19 -4.21 -30.67
N HIS A 264 12.05 -4.70 -31.18
CA HIS A 264 12.01 -5.50 -32.42
C HIS A 264 12.44 -4.72 -33.67
N LYS A 265 12.10 -3.42 -33.76
CA LYS A 265 12.54 -2.58 -34.90
C LYS A 265 14.05 -2.30 -34.87
N SER A 266 14.66 -2.18 -33.69
CA SER A 266 16.10 -1.93 -33.58
C SER A 266 16.97 -3.16 -33.83
N SER A 267 16.43 -4.38 -33.75
CA SER A 267 17.20 -5.62 -33.99
C SER A 267 17.32 -6.00 -35.48
N CYS A 268 16.66 -5.31 -36.40
CA CYS A 268 16.66 -5.67 -37.83
C CYS A 268 17.73 -4.95 -38.69
N ASN A 269 18.61 -4.13 -38.11
CA ASN A 269 19.60 -3.35 -38.88
C ASN A 269 21.06 -3.78 -38.66
N LEU A 270 21.32 -5.09 -38.58
CA LEU A 270 22.68 -5.64 -38.67
C LEU A 270 22.72 -6.74 -39.72
N ILE A 271 22.78 -6.35 -41.00
CA ILE A 271 23.22 -7.20 -42.10
C ILE A 271 24.21 -6.43 -42.96
N ASN A 272 25.45 -6.97 -42.93
CA ASN A 272 26.51 -7.01 -43.93
C ASN A 272 27.16 -5.72 -44.42
N THR A 273 28.40 -5.51 -43.95
CA THR A 273 29.61 -5.52 -44.80
C THR A 273 30.76 -6.12 -44.02
#